data_AF-A0A3E4V7T5-F1
#
_entry.id   AF-A0A3E4V7T5-F1
#
_cell.length_a   1.000
_cell.length_b   1.000
_cell.length_c   1.000
_cell.angle_alpha   90.00
_cell.angle_beta   90.00
_cell.angle_gamma   90.00
#
_symmetry.space_group_name_H-M   'P 1'
#
loop_
_entity.id
_entity.type
_entity.pdbx_description
1 polymer ?
#
loop_
_entity_poly.entity_id
_entity_poly.type
_entity_poly.pdbx_seq_one_letter_code
_entity_poly.pdbx_strand_id
1 'polypeptide(L)' 'MKRLTVKQIERFIQTLESTERIDGDTETQKQGAISYLTNYRVRLEERGKKSVKLKEEEHGN' A
#
# COMPACT_ATOMS: atom_id res chain seq x y z
N MET A 1 13.88 11.80 -8.11
CA MET A 1 12.97 10.64 -8.29
C MET A 1 12.39 10.14 -6.98
N LYS A 2 11.09 10.41 -6.75
CA LYS A 2 10.36 9.89 -5.58
C LYS A 2 10.17 8.37 -5.69
N ARG A 3 10.10 7.66 -4.56
CA ARG A 3 9.94 6.20 -4.52
C ARG A 3 8.90 5.80 -3.47
N LEU A 4 8.16 4.72 -3.74
CA LEU A 4 7.34 4.01 -2.75
C LEU A 4 8.16 2.84 -2.20
N THR A 5 8.42 2.85 -0.90
CA THR A 5 9.18 1.80 -0.21
C THR A 5 8.25 0.73 0.38
N VAL A 6 8.77 -0.50 0.52
CA VAL A 6 8.08 -1.59 1.22
C VAL A 6 7.65 -1.18 2.63
N LYS A 7 8.51 -0.44 3.35
CA LYS A 7 8.22 0.11 4.68
C LYS A 7 7.06 1.10 4.70
N GLN A 8 6.86 1.88 3.64
CA GLN A 8 5.69 2.75 3.53
C GLN A 8 4.39 1.95 3.33
N ILE A 9 4.44 0.87 2.54
CA ILE A 9 3.29 -0.03 2.36
C ILE A 9 2.92 -0.70 3.70
N GLU A 10 3.92 -1.15 4.46
CA GLU A 10 3.72 -1.70 5.80
C GLU A 10 3.06 -0.69 6.75
N ARG A 11 3.47 0.57 6.72
CA ARG A 11 2.83 1.63 7.51
C ARG A 11 1.38 1.86 7.10
N PHE A 12 1.04 1.77 5.82
CA PHE A 12 -0.36 1.87 5.37
C PHE A 12 -1.20 0.72 5.92
N ILE A 13 -0.68 -0.51 5.89
CA ILE A 13 -1.35 -1.68 6.48
C ILE A 13 -1.60 -1.45 7.97
N GLN A 14 -0.57 -1.10 8.75
CA GLN A 14 -0.69 -0.82 10.19
C GLN A 14 -1.67 0.32 10.49
N THR A 15 -1.70 1.35 9.64
CA THR A 15 -2.64 2.46 9.79
C THR A 15 -4.08 1.97 9.60
N LEU A 16 -4.35 1.17 8.57
CA LEU A 16 -5.67 0.58 8.32
C LEU A 16 -6.09 -0.38 9.44
N GLU A 17 -5.17 -1.21 9.95
CA GLU A 17 -5.44 -2.13 11.06
C GLU A 17 -5.78 -1.40 12.37
N SER A 18 -5.29 -0.16 12.56
CA SER A 18 -5.53 0.63 13.77
C SER A 18 -6.75 1.54 13.70
N THR A 19 -7.48 1.58 12.57
CA THR A 19 -8.73 2.36 12.51
C THR A 19 -9.85 1.65 13.24
N GLU A 20 -10.78 2.43 13.79
CA GLU A 20 -12.03 1.90 14.31
C GLU A 20 -12.86 1.18 13.25
N ARG A 21 -13.83 0.39 13.70
CA ARG A 21 -14.84 -0.26 12.85
C ARG A 21 -16.07 0.62 12.81
N ILE A 22 -16.48 1.04 11.61
CA ILE A 22 -17.66 1.89 11.40
C ILE A 22 -18.90 1.02 11.11
N ASP A 23 -18.86 0.22 10.06
CA ASP A 23 -19.93 -0.71 9.69
C ASP A 23 -19.38 -1.95 8.95
N GLY A 24 -20.27 -2.83 8.47
CA GLY A 24 -19.87 -4.05 7.77
C GLY A 24 -19.30 -3.83 6.37
N ASP A 25 -19.81 -2.82 5.64
CA ASP A 25 -19.39 -2.56 4.25
C ASP A 25 -18.00 -1.92 4.23
N THR A 26 -17.83 -0.86 5.01
CA THR A 26 -16.54 -0.16 5.20
C THR A 26 -15.46 -1.10 5.74
N GLU A 27 -15.80 -1.98 6.69
CA GLU A 27 -14.86 -2.98 7.19
C GLU A 27 -14.47 -3.98 6.10
N THR A 28 -15.41 -4.40 5.24
CA THR A 28 -15.13 -5.29 4.11
C THR A 28 -14.15 -4.65 3.14
N GLN A 29 -14.35 -3.37 2.79
CA GLN A 29 -13.42 -2.62 1.95
C GLN A 29 -12.04 -2.46 2.61
N LYS A 30 -12.00 -2.20 3.92
CA LYS A 30 -10.75 -2.08 4.69
C LYS A 30 -9.94 -3.37 4.65
N GLN A 31 -10.57 -4.51 4.91
CA GLN A 31 -9.93 -5.82 4.86
C GLN A 31 -9.44 -6.17 3.44
N GLY A 32 -10.20 -5.78 2.41
CA GLY A 32 -9.78 -5.88 1.02
C GLY A 32 -8.52 -5.07 0.74
N ALA A 33 -8.47 -3.80 1.15
CA ALA A 33 -7.32 -2.92 0.97
C ALA A 33 -6.06 -3.49 1.67
N ILE A 34 -6.20 -3.95 2.93
CA ILE A 34 -5.11 -4.60 3.67
C ILE A 34 -4.58 -5.83 2.91
N SER A 35 -5.47 -6.68 2.41
CA SER A 35 -5.11 -7.88 1.66
C SER A 35 -4.32 -7.56 0.39
N TYR A 36 -4.77 -6.58 -0.40
CA TYR A 36 -4.07 -6.18 -1.63
C TYR A 36 -2.72 -5.51 -1.35
N LEU A 37 -2.64 -4.65 -0.33
CA LEU A 37 -1.37 -4.03 0.08
C LEU A 37 -0.36 -5.08 0.57
N THR A 38 -0.83 -6.05 1.35
CA THR A 38 0.00 -7.18 1.83
C THR A 38 0.52 -8.01 0.68
N ASN A 39 -0.35 -8.39 -0.26
CA ASN A 39 0.03 -9.15 -1.45
C ASN A 39 1.05 -8.40 -2.31
N TYR A 40 0.86 -7.10 -2.49
CA TYR A 40 1.80 -6.28 -3.24
C TYR A 40 3.17 -6.19 -2.55
N ARG A 41 3.19 -5.96 -1.23
CA ARG A 41 4.42 -5.96 -0.41
C ARG A 41 5.21 -7.26 -0.57
N VAL A 42 4.56 -8.40 -0.35
CA VAL A 42 5.18 -9.73 -0.46
C VAL A 42 5.73 -9.96 -1.87
N ARG A 43 4.97 -9.65 -2.91
CA ARG A 43 5.44 -9.82 -4.30
C ARG A 43 6.64 -8.94 -4.65
N LEU A 44 6.78 -7.76 -4.04
CA LEU A 44 7.98 -6.93 -4.19
C LEU A 44 9.19 -7.59 -3.51
N GLU A 45 9.00 -8.10 -2.29
CA GLU A 45 10.04 -8.78 -1.51
C GLU A 45 10.53 -10.06 -2.19
N GLU A 46 9.63 -10.89 -2.71
CA GLU A 46 9.93 -12.08 -3.54
C GLU A 46 10.82 -11.75 -4.75
N ARG A 47 10.71 -10.52 -5.28
CA ARG A 47 11.49 -10.03 -6.43
C ARG A 47 12.75 -9.27 -6.01
N GLY A 48 13.11 -9.29 -4.73
CA GLY A 48 14.24 -8.55 -4.18
C GLY A 48 14.09 -7.03 -4.25
N LYS A 49 12.86 -6.50 -4.37
CA LYS A 49 12.60 -5.06 -4.49
C LYS A 49 12.23 -4.45 -3.14
N LYS A 50 13.09 -3.57 -2.62
CA LYS A 50 12.81 -2.77 -1.41
C LYS A 50 11.99 -1.49 -1.68
N SER A 51 11.91 -1.06 -2.94
CA SER A 51 11.12 0.10 -3.36
C SER A 51 10.86 0.13 -4.87
N VAL A 52 9.77 0.78 -5.27
CA VAL A 52 9.42 1.07 -6.66
C VAL A 52 9.53 2.56 -6.94
N LYS A 53 9.94 2.90 -8.17
CA LYS A 53 10.04 4.28 -8.63
C LYS A 53 8.63 4.83 -8.87
N LEU A 54 8.34 6.01 -8.35
CA LEU A 54 7.13 6.73 -8.72
C LEU A 54 7.37 7.40 -10.07
N LYS A 55 6.38 7.33 -10.96
CA LYS A 55 6.42 8.12 -12.19
C LYS A 55 6.35 9.59 -11.78
N GLU A 56 7.20 10.41 -12.37
CA GLU A 56 7.08 11.86 -12.27
C GLU A 56 5.92 12.24 -13.20
N GLU A 57 5.03 13.14 -12.77
CA GLU A 57 4.01 13.67 -13.66
C GLU A 57 4.75 14.41 -14.78
N GLU A 58 4.63 13.91 -16.02
CA GLU A 58 4.96 14.70 -17.19
C GLU A 58 3.90 15.80 -17.27
N HIS A 59 4.13 16.92 -16.60
CA HIS A 59 3.45 18.16 -16.94
C HIS A 59 3.91 18.54 -18.36
N GLY A 60 3.22 18.00 -19.36
CA GLY A 60 3.22 18.55 -20.71
C GLY A 60 2.65 19.96 -20.61
N ASN A 61 3.49 20.95 -20.94
CA ASN A 61 3.07 22.33 -21.19
C ASN A 61 2.02 22.39 -22.29
#